data_AF-E3RRZ6-F1
#
_entry.id   AF-E3RRZ6-F1
#
_cell.length_a   1.000
_cell.length_b   1.000
_cell.length_c   1.000
_cell.angle_alpha   90.00
_cell.angle_beta   90.00
_cell.angle_gamma   90.00
#
_symmetry.space_group_name_H-M   'P 1'
#
loop_
_entity.id
_entity.type
_entity.pdbx_description
1 polymer ?
#
loop_
_entity_poly.entity_id
_entity_poly.type
_entity_poly.pdbx_seq_one_letter_code
_entity_poly.pdbx_strand_id
1 'polypeptide(L)' 'MNTKGWFRVSRSPAGAPILFVRKLGGGLRFCVNYRKLNEITKKNYTPLPLIIETL' A
#
# COMPACT_ATOMS: atom_id res chain seq x y z
N MET A 1 -1.90 -9.82 13.48
CA MET A 1 -1.08 -9.44 12.31
C MET A 1 -0.48 -10.64 11.58
N ASN A 2 -0.04 -11.69 12.27
CA ASN A 2 0.61 -12.86 11.65
C ASN A 2 -0.33 -14.07 11.38
N THR A 3 -1.59 -14.00 11.84
CA THR A 3 -2.52 -15.14 11.85
C THR A 3 -3.08 -15.52 10.47
N LYS A 4 -3.02 -14.61 9.49
CA LYS A 4 -3.48 -14.85 8.11
C LYS A 4 -2.34 -15.10 7.10
N GLY A 5 -1.09 -15.13 7.56
CA GLY A 5 0.08 -15.34 6.68
C GLY A 5 0.40 -14.19 5.72
N TRP A 6 -0.23 -13.01 5.86
CA TRP A 6 -0.01 -11.86 4.98
C TRP A 6 1.34 -11.17 5.16
N PHE A 7 1.95 -11.34 6.34
CA PHE A 7 3.23 -10.75 6.70
C PHE A 7 4.17 -11.83 7.22
N ARG A 8 5.46 -11.59 7.13
CA ARG A 8 6.51 -12.39 7.78
C ARG A 8 7.60 -11.47 8.27
N VAL A 9 8.38 -11.94 9.26
CA VAL A 9 9.60 -11.23 9.66
C VAL A 9 10.54 -11.16 8.46
N SER A 10 11.12 -9.99 8.23
CA SER A 10 12.04 -9.73 7.14
C SER A 10 13.39 -9.27 7.69
N ARG A 11 14.48 -9.66 7.02
CA ARG A 11 15.84 -9.15 7.24
C ARG A 11 16.28 -8.19 6.13
N SER A 12 15.33 -7.65 5.37
CA SER A 12 15.60 -6.70 4.29
C SER A 12 16.34 -5.46 4.83
N PRO A 13 17.38 -4.98 4.14
CA PRO A 13 18.03 -3.71 4.48
C PRO A 13 17.11 -2.51 4.20
N ALA A 14 16.12 -2.66 3.31
CA ALA A 14 15.11 -1.65 3.04
C ALA A 14 13.94 -1.77 4.03
N GLY A 15 13.43 -0.63 4.47
CA GLY A 15 12.25 -0.50 5.32
C GLY A 15 11.47 0.77 5.01
N ALA A 16 10.20 0.81 5.43
CA ALA A 16 9.32 1.95 5.26
C ALA A 16 8.52 2.17 6.56
N PRO A 17 8.21 3.44 6.91
CA PRO A 17 7.46 3.72 8.11
C PRO A 17 5.99 3.29 7.98
N ILE A 18 5.39 2.95 9.12
CA ILE A 18 3.99 2.55 9.25
C ILE A 18 3.19 3.73 9.79
N LEU A 19 1.99 3.92 9.23
CA LEU A 19 1.02 4.92 9.63
C LEU A 19 -0.29 4.22 10.03
N PHE A 20 -0.91 4.69 11.10
CA PHE A 20 -2.26 4.29 11.47
C PHE A 20 -3.23 5.40 11.12
N VAL A 21 -4.20 5.10 10.25
CA VAL A 21 -5.22 6.05 9.81
C VAL A 21 -6.57 5.63 10.36
N ARG A 22 -7.34 6.56 10.92
CA ARG A 22 -8.70 6.28 11.38
C ARG A 22 -9.63 6.04 10.19
N LYS A 23 -10.43 4.98 10.23
CA LYS A 23 -11.48 4.76 9.22
C LYS A 23 -12.74 5.54 9.60
N LEU A 24 -13.50 5.97 8.59
CA LEU A 24 -14.86 6.43 8.78
C LEU A 24 -15.71 5.23 9.27
N GLY A 25 -16.41 5.39 10.39
CA GLY A 25 -17.10 4.29 11.08
C GLY A 25 -16.28 3.61 12.18
N GLY A 26 -15.06 4.10 12.48
CA GLY A 26 -14.24 3.61 13.57
C GLY A 26 -13.21 2.56 13.16
N GLY A 27 -12.31 2.25 14.10
CA GLY A 27 -11.16 1.37 13.86
C GLY A 27 -9.99 2.06 13.15
N LEU A 28 -8.88 1.33 13.06
CA LEU A 28 -7.64 1.79 12.46
C LEU A 28 -7.32 1.02 11.18
N ARG A 29 -6.77 1.72 10.20
CA ARG A 29 -6.16 1.17 9.00
C ARG A 29 -4.66 1.26 9.16
N PHE A 30 -4.00 0.11 9.06
CA PHE A 30 -2.55 0.01 8.96
C PHE A 30 -2.13 0.36 7.53
N CYS A 31 -1.30 1.38 7.36
CA CYS A 31 -0.81 1.87 6.07
C CYS A 31 0.72 1.89 6.09
N VAL A 32 1.38 1.28 5.11
CA VAL A 32 2.84 1.42 4.95
C VAL A 32 3.11 2.60 4.02
N ASN A 33 3.97 3.52 4.43
CA ASN A 33 4.29 4.72 3.65
C ASN A 33 5.37 4.41 2.60
N TYR A 34 4.92 4.01 1.40
CA TYR A 34 5.79 3.67 0.28
C TYR A 34 6.21 4.86 -0.61
N ARG A 35 6.03 6.12 -0.20
CA ARG A 35 6.33 7.29 -1.07
C ARG A 35 7.74 7.26 -1.67
N LYS A 36 8.76 7.11 -0.82
CA LYS A 36 10.17 7.02 -1.27
C LYS A 36 10.44 5.79 -2.14
N LEU A 37 9.74 4.68 -1.87
CA LEU A 37 9.86 3.47 -2.70
C LEU A 37 9.26 3.71 -4.08
N ASN A 38 8.09 4.34 -4.15
CA ASN A 38 7.40 4.61 -5.41
C ASN A 38 8.18 5.57 -6.33
N GLU A 39 8.99 6.46 -5.76
CA GLU A 39 9.87 7.38 -6.51
C GLU A 39 11.01 6.65 -7.24
N ILE A 40 11.55 5.57 -6.65
CA ILE A 40 12.68 4.81 -7.23
C ILE A 40 12.23 3.64 -8.11
N THR A 41 10.98 3.18 -7.98
CA THR A 41 10.46 2.07 -8.79
C THR A 41 10.02 2.52 -10.18
N LYS A 42 10.31 1.70 -11.20
CA LYS A 42 9.81 1.93 -12.56
C LYS A 42 8.28 1.79 -12.56
N LYS A 43 7.58 2.83 -13.00
CA LYS A 43 6.12 2.82 -13.13
C LYS A 43 5.70 1.95 -14.32
N ASN A 44 4.83 0.98 -14.06
CA ASN A 44 4.18 0.18 -15.10
C ASN A 44 2.81 0.80 -15.40
N TYR A 45 2.76 1.69 -16.40
CA TYR A 45 1.54 2.39 -16.75
C TYR A 45 0.66 1.52 -17.65
N THR A 46 -0.44 1.03 -17.08
CA THR A 46 -1.55 0.45 -17.85
C THR A 46 -2.70 1.46 -17.83
N PRO A 47 -3.21 1.92 -18.99
CA PRO A 47 -4.33 2.84 -19.01
C PRO A 47 -5.55 2.14 -18.39
N LEU A 48 -6.11 2.75 -17.36
CA LEU A 48 -7.42 2.38 -16.85
C LEU A 48 -8.44 3.22 -17.63
N PRO A 49 -9.47 2.60 -18.20
CA PRO A 49 -10.48 3.33 -18.93
C PRO A 49 -11.22 4.28 -17.98
N LEU A 50 -11.63 5.43 -18.51
CA LEU A 50 -12.52 6.34 -17.79
C LEU A 50 -13.90 5.69 -17.64
N ILE A 51 -14.66 6.11 -16.63
CA ILE A 51 -15.99 5.52 -16.39
C ILE A 51 -16.92 5.65 -17.60
N ILE A 52 -16.78 6.74 -18.35
CA ILE A 52 -17.54 7.02 -19.59
C ILE A 52 -17.16 6.02 -20.70
N GLU A 53 -15.94 5.51 -20.71
CA GLU A 53 -15.45 4.54 -21.71
C GLU A 53 -15.86 3.10 -21.37
N THR A 54 -16.42 2.87 -20.17
CA THR A 54 -16.85 1.55 -19.68
C THR A 54 -18.36 1.40 -19.51
N LEU A 55 -19.14 2.46 -19.74
CA LEU A 55 -20.60 2.47 -19.71
C LEU A 55 -21.16 2.34 -21.14
#